data_AF-A0A524C7L8-F1
#
_entry.id   AF-A0A524C7L8-F1
#
_cell.length_a   1.000
_cell.length_b   1.000
_cell.length_c   1.000
_cell.angle_alpha   90.00
_cell.angle_beta   90.00
_cell.angle_gamma   90.00
#
_symmetry.space_group_name_H-M   'P 1'
#
loop_
_entity.id
_entity.type
_entity.pdbx_description
1 polymer ?
#
loop_
_entity_poly.entity_id
_entity_poly.type
_entity_poly.pdbx_seq_one_letter_code
_entity_poly.pdbx_strand_id
1 'polypeptide(L)'
;MNTRDAERLERFRRVATSHDIEAAASDLTSGEEIAHYQERLNARLYPDAEDWMLPYWAILTLKDTREKHEKTILENGLYRNWSLLGGPGAKHYGLADSRGLITACTGCGSLDFWVSGAEGMV
;
A
#
# COMPACT_ATOMS: atom_id res chain seq x y z
N MET A 1 -19.37 -2.94 -14.55
CA MET A 1 -18.44 -2.67 -13.44
C MET A 1 -18.95 -3.36 -12.19
N ASN A 2 -18.13 -4.12 -11.47
CA ASN A 2 -18.53 -4.71 -10.20
C ASN A 2 -18.74 -3.57 -9.17
N THR A 3 -19.83 -3.60 -8.39
CA THR A 3 -20.15 -2.56 -7.39
C THR A 3 -18.97 -2.27 -6.45
N ARG A 4 -18.20 -3.31 -6.08
CA ARG A 4 -17.00 -3.18 -5.25
C ARG A 4 -15.88 -2.36 -5.91
N ASP A 5 -15.69 -2.49 -7.22
CA ASP A 5 -14.64 -1.76 -7.93
C ASP A 5 -15.00 -0.28 -8.07
N ALA A 6 -16.29 0.02 -8.25
CA ALA A 6 -16.81 1.38 -8.26
C ALA A 6 -16.62 2.07 -6.91
N GLU A 7 -17.01 1.41 -5.82
CA GLU A 7 -16.80 1.93 -4.46
C GLU A 7 -15.33 2.15 -4.13
N ARG A 8 -14.46 1.24 -4.58
CA ARG A 8 -13.02 1.35 -4.39
C ARG A 8 -12.47 2.56 -5.14
N LEU A 9 -12.85 2.74 -6.40
CA LEU A 9 -12.43 3.88 -7.21
C LEU A 9 -12.86 5.21 -6.59
N GLU A 10 -14.11 5.31 -6.15
CA GLU A 10 -14.62 6.53 -5.48
C GLU A 10 -13.84 6.88 -4.21
N ARG A 11 -13.38 5.88 -3.45
CA ARG A 11 -12.51 6.14 -2.29
C ARG A 11 -11.17 6.73 -2.73
N PHE A 12 -10.55 6.19 -3.79
CA PHE A 12 -9.29 6.72 -4.32
C PHE A 12 -9.46 8.15 -4.83
N ARG A 13 -10.52 8.44 -5.60
CA ARG A 13 -10.84 9.81 -6.06
C ARG A 13 -10.95 10.78 -4.89
N ARG A 14 -11.77 10.44 -3.88
CA ARG A 14 -11.97 11.29 -2.70
C ARG A 14 -10.67 11.58 -1.95
N VAL A 15 -9.85 10.55 -1.71
CA VAL A 15 -8.57 10.71 -1.00
C VAL A 15 -7.58 11.52 -1.85
N ALA A 16 -7.51 11.27 -3.16
CA ALA A 16 -6.67 12.04 -4.07
C ALA A 16 -7.05 13.53 -4.07
N THR A 17 -8.34 13.85 -4.13
CA THR A 17 -8.83 15.24 -4.03
C THR A 17 -8.43 15.90 -2.71
N SER A 18 -8.48 15.20 -1.58
CA SER A 18 -8.06 15.77 -0.29
C SER A 18 -6.55 16.02 -0.17
N HIS A 19 -5.75 15.45 -1.08
CA HIS A 19 -4.31 15.61 -1.15
C HIS A 19 -3.85 16.43 -2.36
N ASP A 20 -4.77 17.17 -3.00
CA ASP A 20 -4.51 18.03 -4.17
C ASP A 20 -3.87 17.27 -5.35
N ILE A 21 -4.21 16.00 -5.53
CA ILE A 21 -3.74 15.19 -6.66
C ILE A 21 -4.66 15.43 -7.87
N GLU A 22 -4.04 15.71 -9.01
CA GLU A 22 -4.74 15.92 -10.27
C GLU A 22 -5.61 14.72 -10.67
N ALA A 23 -6.82 15.02 -11.13
CA ALA A 23 -7.73 14.03 -11.66
C ALA A 23 -7.10 13.28 -12.83
N ALA A 24 -7.37 11.98 -12.91
CA ALA A 24 -6.88 11.17 -14.00
C ALA A 24 -7.59 11.51 -15.33
N ALA A 25 -7.01 11.11 -16.45
CA ALA A 25 -7.63 11.28 -17.76
C ALA A 25 -8.97 10.54 -17.85
N SER A 26 -9.93 11.13 -18.55
CA SER A 26 -11.32 10.64 -18.61
C SER A 26 -11.52 9.33 -19.37
N ASP A 27 -10.51 8.89 -20.13
CA ASP A 27 -10.52 7.70 -20.98
C ASP A 27 -9.92 6.46 -20.31
N LEU A 28 -9.43 6.58 -19.07
CA LEU A 28 -8.85 5.46 -18.33
C LEU A 28 -9.91 4.47 -17.85
N THR A 29 -9.55 3.18 -17.84
CA THR A 29 -10.33 2.17 -17.12
C THR A 29 -10.23 2.40 -15.61
N SER A 30 -11.19 1.87 -14.83
CA SER A 30 -11.17 2.03 -13.37
C SER A 30 -9.90 1.48 -12.71
N GLY A 31 -9.29 0.44 -13.28
CA GLY A 31 -8.04 -0.13 -12.77
C GLY A 31 -6.86 0.82 -12.98
N GLU A 32 -6.77 1.41 -14.18
CA GLU A 32 -5.75 2.40 -14.53
C GLU A 32 -5.93 3.69 -13.71
N GLU A 33 -7.17 4.11 -13.48
CA GLU A 33 -7.47 5.28 -12.67
C GLU A 33 -7.07 5.08 -11.21
N ILE A 34 -7.34 3.90 -10.64
CA ILE A 34 -6.87 3.54 -9.29
C ILE A 34 -5.34 3.56 -9.24
N ALA A 35 -4.66 3.01 -10.24
CA ALA A 35 -3.20 3.01 -10.29
C ALA A 35 -2.64 4.44 -10.34
N HIS A 36 -3.21 5.31 -11.20
CA HIS A 36 -2.86 6.74 -11.32
C HIS A 36 -2.92 7.47 -9.99
N TYR A 37 -3.98 7.27 -9.20
CA TYR A 37 -4.10 7.90 -7.89
C TYR A 37 -3.16 7.26 -6.86
N GLN A 38 -3.05 5.93 -6.86
CA GLN A 38 -2.23 5.21 -5.89
C GLN A 38 -0.75 5.59 -6.00
N GLU A 39 -0.20 5.67 -7.21
CA GLU A 39 1.21 6.01 -7.42
C GLU A 39 1.55 7.45 -7.03
N ARG A 40 0.62 8.40 -7.25
CA ARG A 40 0.76 9.81 -6.85
C ARG A 40 0.57 10.01 -5.35
N LEU A 41 -0.38 9.28 -4.74
CA LEU A 41 -0.56 9.28 -3.29
C LEU A 41 0.70 8.75 -2.58
N ASN A 42 1.28 7.65 -3.07
CA ASN A 42 2.54 7.13 -2.54
C ASN A 42 3.65 8.19 -2.65
N ALA A 43 3.78 8.83 -3.81
CA ALA A 43 4.79 9.85 -4.04
C ALA A 43 4.60 11.08 -3.14
N ARG A 44 3.34 11.45 -2.85
CA ARG A 44 3.01 12.59 -2.00
C ARG A 44 3.21 12.32 -0.51
N LEU A 45 2.90 11.11 -0.05
CA LEU A 45 2.83 10.77 1.38
C LEU A 45 4.08 10.09 1.90
N TYR A 46 4.71 9.20 1.12
CA TYR A 46 5.82 8.38 1.62
C TYR A 46 7.11 9.15 1.91
N PRO A 47 7.47 10.24 1.22
CA PRO A 47 8.64 11.04 1.60
C PRO A 47 8.56 11.65 3.01
N ASP A 48 7.34 11.95 3.46
CA ASP A 48 7.05 12.57 4.77
C ASP A 48 6.80 11.53 5.88
N ALA A 49 6.80 10.23 5.55
CA ALA A 49 6.52 9.15 6.50
C ALA A 49 7.80 8.62 7.17
N GLU A 50 7.65 8.13 8.40
CA GLU A 50 8.74 7.45 9.10
C GLU A 50 9.07 6.09 8.46
N ASP A 51 10.33 5.67 8.53
CA ASP A 51 10.82 4.42 7.91
C ASP A 51 10.01 3.18 8.32
N TRP A 52 9.46 3.14 9.54
CA TRP A 52 8.66 2.01 10.04
C TRP A 52 7.23 1.97 9.48
N MET A 53 6.74 3.08 8.91
CA MET A 53 5.42 3.18 8.28
C MET A 53 5.46 2.76 6.81
N LEU A 54 6.66 2.67 6.23
CA LEU A 54 6.85 2.47 4.81
C LEU A 54 6.99 0.98 4.46
N PRO A 55 6.35 0.53 3.38
CA PRO A 55 6.64 -0.79 2.85
C PRO A 55 8.08 -0.83 2.33
N TYR A 56 8.73 -1.98 2.44
CA TYR A 56 10.16 -2.10 2.16
C TYR A 56 10.55 -1.68 0.75
N TRP A 57 9.71 -1.98 -0.25
CA TRP A 57 9.95 -1.55 -1.61
C TRP A 57 10.07 -0.02 -1.72
N ALA A 58 9.25 0.73 -0.99
CA ALA A 58 9.29 2.19 -1.00
C ALA A 58 10.58 2.70 -0.37
N ILE A 59 11.03 2.08 0.73
CA ILE A 59 12.32 2.40 1.36
C ILE A 59 13.47 2.19 0.36
N LEU A 60 13.47 1.07 -0.37
CA LEU A 60 14.50 0.80 -1.38
C LEU A 60 14.45 1.82 -2.52
N THR A 61 13.27 2.07 -3.08
CA THR A 61 13.09 3.03 -4.16
C THR A 61 13.46 4.45 -3.76
N LEU A 62 13.12 4.89 -2.54
CA LEU A 62 13.43 6.23 -2.03
C LEU A 62 14.90 6.37 -1.61
N LYS A 63 15.58 5.30 -1.21
CA LYS A 63 17.03 5.31 -0.94
C LYS A 63 17.87 5.39 -2.22
N ASP A 64 17.40 4.73 -3.28
CA ASP A 64 18.11 4.68 -4.57
C ASP A 64 17.97 6.01 -5.35
N THR A 65 16.95 6.80 -5.05
CA THR A 65 16.83 8.15 -5.60
C THR A 65 17.52 9.16 -4.69
N ARG A 66 18.54 9.85 -5.20
CA ARG A 66 19.22 10.94 -4.47
C ARG A 66 18.28 12.08 -4.03
N GLU A 67 17.07 12.12 -4.58
CA GLU A 67 16.12 13.22 -4.40
C GLU A 67 14.75 12.67 -3.96
N LYS A 68 14.56 12.53 -2.65
CA LYS A 68 13.33 12.00 -2.04
C LYS A 68 12.06 12.79 -2.41
N HIS A 69 12.19 14.05 -2.85
CA HIS A 69 11.07 14.98 -3.03
C HIS A 69 10.73 15.28 -4.50
N GLU A 70 11.52 14.80 -5.47
CA GLU A 70 11.31 15.14 -6.89
C GLU A 70 10.40 14.16 -7.64
N LYS A 71 10.07 13.01 -7.04
CA LYS A 71 9.19 12.03 -7.70
C LYS A 71 7.74 12.47 -7.59
N THR A 72 7.10 12.67 -8.73
CA THR A 72 5.65 12.87 -8.86
C THR A 72 4.87 11.54 -8.85
N ILE A 73 5.56 10.43 -9.08
CA ILE A 73 5.00 9.07 -9.19
C ILE A 73 5.90 8.09 -8.41
N LEU A 74 5.28 7.23 -7.61
CA LEU A 74 5.96 6.18 -6.85
C LEU A 74 5.17 4.86 -6.91
N GLU A 75 5.64 3.95 -7.75
CA GLU A 75 5.02 2.64 -8.00
C GLU A 75 5.89 1.47 -7.50
N ASN A 76 5.25 0.35 -7.15
CA ASN A 76 5.93 -0.91 -6.85
C ASN A 76 6.12 -1.75 -8.12
N GLY A 77 7.00 -1.31 -9.02
CA GLY A 77 7.32 -2.04 -10.24
C GLY A 77 8.21 -3.27 -10.01
N LEU A 78 9.14 -3.18 -9.06
CA LEU A 78 10.30 -4.09 -8.97
C LEU A 78 10.25 -5.10 -7.82
N TYR A 79 9.68 -4.74 -6.67
CA TYR A 79 9.81 -5.51 -5.43
C TYR A 79 8.45 -6.03 -4.97
N ARG A 80 7.75 -6.74 -5.85
CA ARG A 80 6.40 -7.33 -5.64
C ARG A 80 6.44 -8.52 -4.66
N ASN A 81 6.97 -8.30 -3.46
CA ASN A 81 7.40 -9.33 -2.51
C ASN A 81 6.50 -9.45 -1.27
N TRP A 82 5.23 -9.06 -1.37
CA TRP A 82 4.27 -9.20 -0.28
C TRP A 82 3.85 -10.66 -0.13
N SER A 83 3.87 -11.15 1.11
CA SER A 83 3.49 -12.51 1.49
C SER A 83 2.11 -12.51 2.15
N LEU A 84 1.28 -13.49 1.81
CA LEU A 84 0.02 -13.72 2.50
C LEU A 84 0.28 -14.36 3.87
N LEU A 85 -0.31 -13.79 4.92
CA LEU A 85 -0.31 -14.37 6.26
C LEU A 85 -1.55 -15.23 6.45
N GLY A 86 -1.34 -16.51 6.78
CA GLY A 86 -2.41 -17.45 7.08
C GLY A 86 -1.97 -18.90 7.16
N GLY A 87 -2.89 -19.74 7.62
CA GLY A 87 -2.75 -21.19 7.58
C GLY A 87 -3.33 -21.77 6.27
N PRO A 88 -2.90 -22.96 5.84
CA PRO A 88 -3.53 -23.67 4.74
C PRO A 88 -5.05 -23.79 4.94
N GLY A 89 -5.84 -23.29 3.99
CA GLY A 89 -7.32 -23.32 4.04
C GLY A 89 -7.97 -22.22 4.90
N ALA A 90 -7.20 -21.36 5.56
CA ALA A 90 -7.74 -20.22 6.31
C ALA A 90 -8.11 -19.05 5.37
N LYS A 91 -9.05 -18.20 5.80
CA LYS A 91 -9.22 -16.88 5.21
C LYS A 91 -7.92 -16.11 5.47
N HIS A 92 -7.25 -15.61 4.43
CA HIS A 92 -6.02 -14.82 4.57
C HIS A 92 -6.22 -13.74 5.63
N TYR A 93 -5.38 -13.74 6.67
CA TYR A 93 -5.52 -12.80 7.79
C TYR A 93 -4.92 -11.44 7.42
N GLY A 94 -3.83 -11.44 6.65
CA GLY A 94 -3.15 -10.22 6.24
C GLY A 94 -2.14 -10.41 5.13
N LEU A 95 -1.49 -9.29 4.80
CA LEU A 95 -0.33 -9.23 3.92
C LEU A 95 0.85 -8.70 4.72
N ALA A 96 2.01 -9.32 4.57
CA ALA A 96 3.27 -8.87 5.17
C ALA A 96 4.29 -8.57 4.09
N ASP A 97 5.09 -7.52 4.26
CA ASP A 97 6.31 -7.36 3.47
C ASP A 97 7.50 -8.09 4.13
N SER A 98 8.65 -8.11 3.44
CA SER A 98 9.86 -8.78 3.92
C SER A 98 10.51 -8.13 5.14
N ARG A 99 10.03 -6.97 5.60
CA ARG A 99 10.49 -6.28 6.82
C ARG A 99 9.47 -6.37 7.96
N GLY A 100 8.35 -7.05 7.75
CA GLY A 100 7.32 -7.23 8.77
C GLY A 100 6.33 -6.08 8.85
N LEU A 101 6.21 -5.21 7.84
CA LEU A 101 5.04 -4.34 7.73
C LEU A 101 3.84 -5.21 7.41
N ILE A 102 2.85 -5.21 8.29
CA ILE A 102 1.67 -6.07 8.20
C ILE A 102 0.42 -5.21 8.00
N THR A 103 -0.45 -5.63 7.09
CA THR A 103 -1.78 -5.05 6.90
C THR A 103 -2.85 -6.12 6.91
N ALA A 104 -4.00 -5.83 7.53
CA ALA A 104 -5.14 -6.72 7.59
C ALA A 104 -5.80 -6.88 6.21
N CYS A 105 -6.23 -8.10 5.89
CA CYS A 105 -7.09 -8.30 4.73
C CYS A 105 -8.46 -7.64 4.97
N THR A 106 -9.08 -7.15 3.89
CA THR A 106 -10.42 -6.57 3.95
C THR A 106 -11.43 -7.61 4.45
N GLY A 107 -11.98 -7.37 5.64
CA GLY A 107 -12.91 -8.30 6.31
C GLY A 107 -12.33 -9.03 7.54
N CYS A 108 -11.04 -8.84 7.87
CA CYS A 108 -10.52 -9.12 9.21
C CYS A 108 -10.69 -7.88 10.09
N GLY A 109 -11.36 -8.01 11.23
CA GLY A 109 -11.65 -6.88 12.14
C GLY A 109 -10.39 -6.27 12.78
N SER A 110 -9.45 -7.12 13.16
CA SER A 110 -8.12 -6.77 13.67
C SER A 110 -7.12 -7.87 13.31
N LEU A 111 -5.84 -7.54 13.36
CA LEU A 111 -4.75 -8.51 13.32
C LEU A 111 -4.03 -8.47 14.67
N ASP A 112 -4.24 -9.50 15.47
CA ASP A 112 -3.59 -9.68 16.77
C ASP A 112 -2.69 -10.91 16.67
N PHE A 113 -1.37 -10.71 16.71
CA PHE A 113 -0.38 -11.79 16.67
C PHE A 113 0.44 -11.79 17.94
N TRP A 114 0.70 -12.99 18.46
CA TRP A 114 1.69 -13.21 19.51
C TRP A 114 3.00 -13.64 18.83
N VAL A 115 4.07 -12.89 19.08
CA VAL A 115 5.40 -13.18 18.54
C VAL A 115 6.17 -13.96 19.60
N SER A 116 6.52 -15.21 19.30
CA SER A 116 7.42 -15.99 20.15
C SER A 116 8.87 -15.52 19.94
N GLY A 117 9.41 -14.79 20.91
CA GLY A 117 10.83 -14.46 21.02
C GLY A 117 11.60 -15.45 21.90
N ALA A 118 12.92 -15.30 21.95
CA ALA A 118 13.78 -16.10 22.84
C ALA A 118 13.43 -15.93 24.33
N GLU A 119 12.74 -14.84 24.68
CA GLU A 119 12.35 -14.49 26.05
C GLU A 119 10.89 -14.84 26.38
N GLY A 120 10.17 -15.49 25.46
CA GLY A 120 8.76 -15.87 25.63
C GLY A 120 7.84 -15.31 24.54
N MET A 121 6.53 -15.43 24.74
CA MET A 121 5.53 -14.87 23.83
C MET A 121 5.26 -13.40 24.19
N VAL A 122 5.37 -12.51 23.19
CA VAL A 122 5.06 -11.08 23.27
C VAL A 122 3.85 -10.79 22.41
#